data_AF-A0A3N5F030-F1
#
_entry.id   AF-A0A3N5F030-F1
#
_cell.length_a   1.000
_cell.length_b   1.000
_cell.length_c   1.000
_cell.angle_alpha   90.00
_cell.angle_beta   90.00
_cell.angle_gamma   90.00
#
_symmetry.space_group_name_H-M   'P 1'
#
loop_
_entity.id
_entity.type
_entity.pdbx_description
1 polymer ?
#
loop_
_entity_poly.entity_id
_entity_poly.type
_entity_poly.pdbx_seq_one_letter_code
_entity_poly.pdbx_strand_id
1 'polypeptide(L)'
;MARPAPRPSQPLPPRMQRLLREARALLVGFSALLLAAILLTHNVADPGFSTTGDNGVLHNLGGRSGAWLSDLLLMLFGLSAWWWVVLALAYVIHIFRHLDETPLAGGRQRWIRL
;
A
#
# COMPACT_ATOMS: atom_id res chain seq x y z
N MET A 1 -32.25 -9.26 -36.71
CA MET A 1 -30.87 -9.33 -36.18
C MET A 1 -30.93 -9.48 -34.67
N ALA A 2 -30.59 -10.65 -34.12
CA ALA A 2 -30.57 -10.87 -32.67
C ALA A 2 -29.18 -10.50 -32.12
N ARG A 3 -29.13 -9.64 -31.10
CA ARG A 3 -27.89 -9.18 -30.44
C ARG A 3 -27.41 -10.31 -29.50
N PRO A 4 -26.16 -10.79 -29.61
CA PRO A 4 -25.68 -11.84 -28.71
C PRO A 4 -25.64 -11.33 -27.26
N ALA A 5 -26.13 -12.15 -26.32
CA ALA A 5 -26.15 -11.82 -24.90
C ALA A 5 -24.71 -11.69 -24.36
N PRO A 6 -24.44 -10.74 -23.45
CA PRO A 6 -23.12 -10.59 -22.83
C PRO A 6 -22.79 -11.85 -22.01
N ARG A 7 -21.62 -12.44 -22.25
CA ARG A 7 -21.14 -13.58 -21.47
C ARG A 7 -20.90 -13.13 -20.03
N PRO A 8 -21.40 -13.85 -19.02
CA PRO A 8 -21.10 -13.53 -17.63
C PRO A 8 -19.59 -13.65 -17.41
N SER A 9 -18.96 -12.61 -16.86
CA SER A 9 -17.55 -12.62 -16.47
C SER A 9 -17.36 -13.70 -15.40
N GLN A 10 -16.61 -14.76 -15.74
CA GLN A 10 -16.30 -15.79 -14.75
C GLN A 10 -15.46 -15.17 -13.62
N PRO A 11 -15.87 -15.32 -12.35
CA PRO A 11 -15.08 -14.81 -11.24
C PRO A 11 -13.71 -15.51 -11.22
N LEU A 12 -12.65 -14.73 -10.98
CA LEU A 12 -11.27 -15.22 -10.94
C LEU A 12 -11.13 -16.39 -9.96
N PRO A 13 -10.25 -17.38 -10.22
CA PRO A 13 -10.03 -18.49 -9.30
C PRO A 13 -9.68 -17.98 -7.89
N PRO A 14 -10.19 -18.60 -6.81
CA PRO A 14 -10.03 -18.10 -5.44
C PRO A 14 -8.56 -17.97 -5.00
N ARG A 15 -7.67 -18.81 -5.53
CA ARG A 15 -6.22 -18.70 -5.31
C ARG A 15 -5.61 -17.44 -5.92
N MET A 16 -6.02 -17.08 -7.14
CA MET A 16 -5.53 -15.87 -7.82
C MET A 16 -6.01 -14.61 -7.11
N GLN A 17 -7.27 -14.59 -6.65
CA GLN A 17 -7.81 -13.48 -5.87
C GLN A 17 -7.05 -13.26 -4.55
N ARG A 18 -6.64 -14.35 -3.90
CA ARG A 18 -5.81 -14.31 -2.68
C ARG A 18 -4.42 -13.75 -2.96
N LEU A 19 -3.72 -14.27 -3.98
CA LEU A 19 -2.41 -13.78 -4.39
C LEU A 19 -2.43 -12.29 -4.74
N LEU A 20 -3.45 -11.84 -5.48
CA LEU A 20 -3.62 -10.42 -5.80
C LEU A 20 -3.86 -9.56 -4.56
N ARG A 21 -4.62 -10.06 -3.59
CA ARG A 21 -4.87 -9.37 -2.32
C ARG A 21 -3.61 -9.26 -1.48
N GLU A 22 -2.83 -10.34 -1.38
CA GLU A 22 -1.53 -10.37 -0.68
C GLU A 22 -0.52 -9.43 -1.34
N ALA A 23 -0.39 -9.49 -2.68
CA ALA A 23 0.49 -8.60 -3.43
C ALA A 23 0.09 -7.12 -3.25
N ARG A 24 -1.21 -6.82 -3.27
CA ARG A 24 -1.72 -5.47 -3.01
C ARG A 24 -1.40 -5.02 -1.58
N ALA A 25 -1.58 -5.88 -0.58
CA ALA A 25 -1.27 -5.55 0.81
C ALA A 25 0.22 -5.26 1.01
N LEU A 26 1.10 -6.07 0.41
CA LEU A 26 2.54 -5.84 0.42
C LEU A 26 2.93 -4.53 -0.25
N LEU A 27 2.35 -4.22 -1.41
CA LEU A 27 2.63 -3.00 -2.14
C LEU A 27 2.17 -1.75 -1.36
N VAL A 28 1.01 -1.81 -0.71
CA VAL A 28 0.53 -0.73 0.16
C VAL A 28 1.44 -0.58 1.39
N GLY A 29 1.83 -1.68 2.02
CA GLY A 29 2.73 -1.67 3.18
C GLY A 29 4.11 -1.09 2.85
N PHE A 30 4.69 -1.51 1.73
CA PHE A 30 5.95 -0.95 1.23
C PHE A 30 5.82 0.55 0.94
N SER A 31 4.74 0.98 0.28
CA SER A 31 4.48 2.39 0.00
C SER A 31 4.33 3.21 1.29
N ALA A 32 3.70 2.66 2.32
CA ALA A 32 3.55 3.30 3.63
C ALA A 32 4.89 3.48 4.34
N LEU A 33 5.76 2.47 4.31
CA LEU A 33 7.12 2.55 4.87
C LEU A 33 7.97 3.57 4.12
N LEU A 34 7.87 3.57 2.79
CA LEU A 34 8.58 4.53 1.94
C LEU A 34 8.11 5.96 2.23
N LEU A 35 6.80 6.15 2.38
CA LEU A 35 6.22 7.43 2.81
C LEU A 35 6.71 7.85 4.20
N ALA A 36 6.75 6.91 5.17
CA ALA A 36 7.28 7.18 6.50
C ALA A 36 8.74 7.62 6.47
N ALA A 37 9.59 6.94 5.68
CA ALA A 37 10.99 7.29 5.51
C ALA A 37 11.15 8.68 4.87
N ILE A 38 10.33 8.99 3.87
CA ILE A 38 10.28 10.31 3.23
C ILE A 38 9.90 11.42 4.22
N LEU A 39 8.89 11.20 5.07
CA LEU A 39 8.51 12.19 6.09
C LEU A 39 9.57 12.32 7.19
N LEU A 40 10.15 11.20 7.63
CA LEU A 40 11.15 11.19 8.69
C LEU A 40 12.46 11.88 8.26
N THR A 41 12.83 11.72 6.99
CA THR A 41 14.02 12.34 6.38
C THR A 41 13.72 13.66 5.69
N HIS A 42 12.55 14.25 5.93
CA HIS A 42 12.21 15.56 5.38
C HIS A 42 13.16 16.64 5.93
N ASN A 43 13.77 17.41 5.02
CA ASN A 43 14.63 18.52 5.34
C ASN A 43 14.12 19.79 4.63
N VAL A 44 14.05 20.90 5.36
CA VAL A 44 13.64 22.22 4.84
C VAL A 44 14.62 22.74 3.77
N ALA A 45 15.86 22.24 3.74
CA ALA A 45 16.83 22.59 2.71
C ALA A 45 16.59 21.87 1.35
N ASP A 46 15.74 20.83 1.31
CA ASP A 46 15.45 20.11 0.07
C ASP A 46 14.49 20.91 -0.84
N PRO A 47 14.63 20.81 -2.18
CA PRO A 47 13.74 21.52 -3.10
C PRO A 47 12.30 21.00 -2.98
N GLY A 48 11.37 21.92 -2.71
CA GLY A 48 9.95 21.65 -2.47
C GLY A 48 9.03 22.60 -3.24
N PHE A 49 7.72 22.52 -2.97
CA PHE A 49 6.72 23.43 -3.53
C PHE A 49 6.74 24.79 -2.80
N SER A 50 6.95 24.74 -1.48
CA SER A 50 7.07 25.93 -0.62
C SER A 50 8.50 26.44 -0.53
N THR A 51 9.47 25.52 -0.67
CA THR A 51 10.89 25.82 -0.50
C THR A 51 11.59 25.81 -1.85
N THR A 52 12.12 26.96 -2.26
CA THR A 52 13.09 27.03 -3.36
C THR A 52 14.43 26.50 -2.84
N GLY A 53 14.50 25.19 -2.61
CA GLY A 53 15.71 24.53 -2.15
C GLY A 53 16.82 24.73 -3.17
N ASP A 54 18.00 25.07 -2.68
CA ASP A 54 19.18 25.20 -3.52
C ASP A 54 19.42 23.84 -4.21
N ASN A 55 19.90 23.82 -5.46
CA ASN A 55 20.11 22.58 -6.24
C ASN A 55 21.25 21.69 -5.69
N GLY A 56 21.51 21.73 -4.39
CA GLY A 56 22.51 20.95 -3.66
C GLY A 56 22.09 19.50 -3.42
N VAL A 57 22.83 18.84 -2.52
CA VAL A 57 22.67 17.41 -2.23
C VAL A 57 21.33 17.15 -1.53
N LEU A 58 20.48 16.33 -2.14
CA LEU A 58 19.21 15.91 -1.56
C LEU A 58 19.43 15.02 -0.34
N HIS A 59 18.82 15.38 0.79
CA HIS A 59 18.90 14.62 2.03
C HIS A 59 17.71 13.65 2.22
N ASN A 60 16.59 13.90 1.55
CA ASN A 60 15.44 13.00 1.58
C ASN A 60 15.74 11.65 0.90
N LEU A 61 15.46 10.54 1.59
CA LEU A 61 15.64 9.18 1.05
C LEU A 61 14.75 8.89 -0.17
N GLY A 62 13.62 9.59 -0.31
CA GLY A 62 12.78 9.52 -1.51
C GLY A 62 13.24 10.40 -2.66
N GLY A 63 14.43 10.99 -2.57
CA GLY A 63 14.98 11.90 -3.56
C GLY A 63 14.07 13.10 -3.81
N ARG A 64 14.07 13.61 -5.04
CA ARG A 64 13.38 14.86 -5.39
C ARG A 64 11.87 14.73 -5.33
N SER A 65 11.33 13.57 -5.72
CA SER A 65 9.91 13.25 -5.59
C SER A 65 9.47 13.15 -4.13
N GLY A 66 10.31 12.57 -3.25
CA GLY A 66 10.01 12.46 -1.82
C GLY A 66 10.07 13.81 -1.11
N ALA A 67 11.05 14.64 -1.44
CA ALA A 67 11.13 16.02 -0.94
C ALA A 67 9.86 16.82 -1.27
N TRP A 68 9.41 16.77 -2.53
CA TRP A 68 8.16 17.42 -2.95
C TRP A 68 6.92 16.88 -2.26
N LEU A 69 6.80 15.55 -2.15
CA LEU A 69 5.64 14.91 -1.54
C LEU A 69 5.56 15.19 -0.03
N SER A 70 6.68 15.12 0.68
CA SER A 70 6.75 15.45 2.11
C SER A 70 6.44 16.92 2.36
N ASP A 71 6.98 17.83 1.55
CA ASP A 71 6.72 19.27 1.65
C ASP A 71 5.22 19.58 1.47
N LEU A 72 4.58 19.00 0.45
CA LEU A 72 3.13 19.16 0.24
C LEU A 72 2.29 18.58 1.38
N LEU A 73 2.62 17.38 1.87
CA LEU A 73 1.89 16.73 2.95
C LEU A 73 2.03 17.47 4.27
N LEU A 74 3.24 17.92 4.60
CA LEU A 74 3.50 18.71 5.81
C LEU A 74 2.91 20.11 5.70
N MET A 75 2.89 20.72 4.51
CA MET A 75 2.23 22.02 4.31
C MET A 75 0.71 21.92 4.47
N LEU A 76 0.08 20.86 3.96
CA LEU A 76 -1.38 20.70 3.99
C LEU A 76 -1.91 20.16 5.33
N PHE A 77 -1.18 19.22 5.93
CA PHE A 77 -1.64 18.49 7.12
C PHE A 77 -0.75 18.67 8.35
N GLY A 78 0.49 19.16 8.19
CA GLY A 78 1.46 19.25 9.27
C GLY A 78 1.75 17.89 9.90
N LEU A 79 1.77 17.85 11.23
CA LEU A 79 1.98 16.60 11.99
C LEU A 79 0.90 15.54 11.67
N SER A 80 -0.27 15.95 11.20
CA SER A 80 -1.35 15.02 10.83
C SER A 80 -1.01 14.19 9.59
N ALA A 81 0.03 14.54 8.82
CA ALA A 81 0.48 13.73 7.69
C ALA A 81 0.90 12.30 8.11
N TRP A 82 1.36 12.13 9.36
CA TRP A 82 1.70 10.83 9.94
C TRP A 82 0.50 9.88 10.04
N TRP A 83 -0.74 10.40 10.12
CA TRP A 83 -1.93 9.55 10.11
C TRP A 83 -2.08 8.76 8.83
N TRP A 84 -1.64 9.29 7.68
CA TRP A 84 -1.67 8.54 6.42
C TRP A 84 -0.80 7.28 6.47
N VAL A 85 0.38 7.39 7.09
CA VAL A 85 1.28 6.25 7.31
C VAL A 85 0.64 5.24 8.26
N VAL A 86 0.10 5.71 9.39
CA VAL A 86 -0.54 4.85 10.40
C VAL A 86 -1.75 4.12 9.83
N LEU A 87 -2.63 4.82 9.10
CA LEU A 87 -3.81 4.24 8.48
C LEU A 87 -3.44 3.22 7.40
N ALA A 88 -2.40 3.48 6.59
CA ALA A 88 -1.93 2.53 5.59
C ALA A 88 -1.35 1.28 6.25
N LEU A 89 -0.54 1.41 7.31
CA LEU A 89 -0.05 0.27 8.08
C LEU A 89 -1.20 -0.50 8.75
N ALA A 90 -2.14 0.20 9.37
CA ALA A 90 -3.31 -0.41 10.01
C ALA A 90 -4.16 -1.19 8.98
N TYR A 91 -4.36 -0.65 7.78
CA TYR A 91 -5.05 -1.33 6.69
C TYR A 91 -4.34 -2.62 6.26
N VAL A 92 -3.01 -2.56 6.14
CA VAL A 92 -2.20 -3.73 5.79
C VAL A 92 -2.28 -4.80 6.88
N ILE A 93 -2.10 -4.42 8.15
CA ILE A 93 -2.25 -5.32 9.30
C ILE A 93 -3.67 -5.92 9.32
N HIS A 94 -4.70 -5.10 9.12
CA HIS A 94 -6.07 -5.55 9.07
C HIS A 94 -6.26 -6.61 7.98
N ILE A 95 -5.74 -6.38 6.77
CA ILE A 95 -5.78 -7.38 5.69
C ILE A 95 -5.07 -8.67 6.10
N PHE A 96 -3.84 -8.59 6.61
CA PHE A 96 -3.10 -9.79 7.03
C PHE A 96 -3.84 -10.58 8.10
N ARG A 97 -4.41 -9.91 9.11
CA ARG A 97 -5.22 -10.56 10.14
C ARG A 97 -6.48 -11.24 9.61
N HIS A 98 -7.10 -10.69 8.57
CA HIS A 98 -8.27 -11.33 7.92
C HIS A 98 -7.88 -12.47 6.98
N LEU A 99 -6.61 -12.57 6.58
CA LEU A 99 -6.11 -13.71 5.81
C LEU A 99 -5.84 -14.92 6.71
N ASP A 100 -5.45 -14.71 7.96
CA ASP A 100 -5.22 -15.77 8.95
C ASP A 100 -6.50 -16.54 9.31
N GLU A 101 -7.68 -15.92 9.15
CA GLU A 101 -8.98 -16.57 9.36
C GLU A 101 -9.38 -17.54 8.23
N THR A 102 -8.59 -17.68 7.15
CA THR A 102 -8.83 -18.76 6.17
C THR A 102 -8.18 -20.05 6.67
N PRO A 103 -8.92 -20.92 7.38
CA PRO A 103 -8.32 -22.06 8.06
C PRO A 103 -7.83 -23.01 6.96
N LEU A 104 -6.52 -23.26 6.93
CA LEU A 104 -5.90 -24.26 6.05
C LEU A 104 -6.30 -25.71 6.42
N ALA A 105 -7.31 -25.92 7.26
CA ALA A 105 -7.81 -27.24 7.66
C ALA A 105 -9.00 -27.75 6.81
N GLY A 106 -9.17 -27.26 5.58
CA GLY A 106 -10.13 -27.80 4.60
C GLY A 106 -9.56 -28.91 3.69
N GLY A 107 -8.33 -29.35 3.95
CA GLY A 107 -7.68 -30.45 3.23
C GLY A 107 -8.23 -31.81 3.63
N ARG A 108 -9.45 -32.14 3.20
CA ARG A 108 -9.93 -33.50 2.86
C ARG A 108 -9.34 -34.66 3.71
N GLN A 109 -9.57 -34.65 5.03
CA GLN A 109 -9.37 -35.81 5.92
C GLN A 109 -10.52 -36.85 5.78
N ARG A 110 -10.94 -37.16 4.54
CA ARG A 110 -12.02 -38.14 4.23
C ARG A 110 -11.50 -39.54 3.88
N TRP A 111 -10.30 -39.91 4.33
CA TRP A 111 -9.65 -41.17 3.92
C TRP A 111 -9.38 -42.17 5.07
N ILE A 112 -9.87 -41.91 6.28
CA ILE A 112 -9.81 -42.90 7.37
C ILE A 112 -11.24 -43.25 7.80
N ARG A 113 -11.88 -44.07 6.97
CA ARG A 113 -12.92 -45.02 7.36
C ARG A 113 -12.73 -46.26 6.50
N LEU A 114 -11.86 -47.15 6.96
CA LEU A 114 -11.93 -48.59 6.73
C LEU A 114 -11.64 -49.25 8.08
#